data_AF-G0TDQ9-F1
#
_entry.id   AF-G0TDQ9-F1
#
_cell.length_a   1.000
_cell.length_b   1.000
_cell.length_c   1.000
_cell.angle_alpha   90.00
_cell.angle_beta   90.00
_cell.angle_gamma   90.00
#
_symmetry.space_group_name_H-M   'P 1'
#
loop_
_entity.id
_entity.type
_entity.pdbx_description
1 polymer ?
#
loop_
_entity_poly.entity_id
_entity_poly.type
_entity_poly.pdbx_seq_one_letter_code
_entity_poly.pdbx_strand_id
1 'polypeptide(L)'
;DGSITFHDKSRNRVYKLNDQTAKLFVRPRGWHLPEAHILIDGEPAIGCLVDFGLYFFHNYTKFRQTQGSGFGPFFYLPKMEHSREAKIWNSVFERAEKMARIERG
;
A
#
# COMPACT_ATOMS: atom_id res chain seq x y z
N ASP A 1 -6.42 -0.26 -14.21
CA ASP A 1 -6.63 0.20 -15.59
C ASP A 1 -5.51 1.12 -16.07
N GLY A 2 -4.53 1.47 -15.22
CA GLY A 2 -3.34 2.22 -15.66
C GLY A 2 -3.68 3.63 -16.13
N SER A 3 -4.75 4.21 -15.58
CA SER A 3 -5.38 5.44 -16.08
C SER A 3 -4.74 6.73 -15.59
N ILE A 4 -3.69 6.67 -14.77
CA ILE A 4 -3.03 7.87 -14.26
C ILE A 4 -2.43 8.69 -15.41
N THR A 5 -2.82 9.96 -15.47
CA THR A 5 -2.33 10.93 -16.45
C THR A 5 -2.10 12.28 -15.77
N PHE A 6 -1.22 13.08 -16.34
CA PHE A 6 -0.94 14.43 -15.86
C PHE A 6 -0.75 15.38 -17.03
N HIS A 7 -1.46 16.50 -17.03
CA HIS A 7 -1.32 17.56 -18.04
C HIS A 7 -0.62 18.77 -17.43
N ASP A 8 0.65 18.97 -17.82
CA ASP A 8 1.36 20.21 -17.56
C ASP A 8 0.87 21.31 -18.51
N LYS A 9 -0.09 22.11 -18.03
CA LYS A 9 -0.69 23.21 -18.80
C LYS A 9 0.33 24.28 -19.21
N SER A 10 1.38 24.49 -18.39
CA SER A 10 2.37 25.55 -18.66
C SER A 10 3.26 25.23 -19.87
N ARG A 11 3.53 23.94 -20.08
CA ARG A 11 4.34 23.43 -21.19
C ARG A 11 3.53 22.78 -22.31
N ASN A 12 2.20 22.70 -22.15
CA ASN A 12 1.28 21.96 -22.99
C ASN A 12 1.73 20.51 -23.24
N ARG A 13 2.13 19.80 -22.17
CA ARG A 13 2.61 18.41 -22.23
C ARG A 13 1.72 17.47 -21.43
N VAL A 14 1.39 16.33 -22.04
CA VAL A 14 0.60 15.27 -21.41
C VAL A 14 1.51 14.07 -21.10
N TYR A 15 1.49 13.64 -19.84
CA TYR A 15 2.19 12.47 -19.33
C TYR A 15 1.18 11.35 -19.09
N LYS A 16 1.52 10.14 -19.54
CA LYS A 16 0.73 8.92 -19.39
C LYS A 16 1.67 7.74 -19.11
N LEU A 17 1.12 6.64 -18.62
CA LEU A 17 1.88 5.40 -18.49
C LEU A 17 2.31 4.86 -19.86
N ASN A 18 3.49 4.24 -19.90
CA ASN A 18 3.93 3.43 -21.03
C ASN A 18 3.19 2.08 -21.03
N ASP A 19 3.29 1.34 -22.14
CA ASP A 19 2.73 -0.01 -22.25
C ASP A 19 3.34 -0.99 -21.24
N GLN A 20 4.63 -0.80 -20.94
CA GLN A 20 5.35 -1.54 -19.89
C GLN A 20 5.82 -0.56 -18.82
N THR A 21 5.39 -0.82 -17.58
CA THR A 21 5.74 0.00 -16.41
C THR A 21 6.60 -0.77 -15.42
N ALA A 22 7.33 -0.06 -14.57
CA ALA A 22 8.02 -0.66 -13.45
C ALA A 22 7.03 -1.34 -12.47
N LYS A 23 7.51 -2.33 -11.70
CA LYS A 23 6.73 -2.92 -10.61
C LYS A 23 6.58 -1.89 -9.49
N LEU A 24 5.35 -1.66 -9.05
CA LEU A 24 5.04 -0.68 -8.00
C LEU A 24 5.23 -1.31 -6.61
N PHE A 25 6.09 -0.68 -5.81
CA PHE A 25 6.26 -0.95 -4.39
C PHE A 25 5.84 0.28 -3.60
N VAL A 26 5.02 0.08 -2.56
CA VAL A 26 4.61 1.17 -1.67
C VAL A 26 5.41 1.13 -0.38
N ARG A 27 5.98 2.27 0.00
CA ARG A 27 6.68 2.45 1.28
C ARG A 27 5.77 3.21 2.23
N PRO A 28 5.04 2.53 3.15
CA PRO A 28 4.27 3.24 4.17
C PRO A 28 5.19 4.05 5.09
N ARG A 29 4.62 4.95 5.89
CA ARG A 29 5.32 5.57 7.04
C ARG A 29 5.90 4.51 8.00
N GLY A 30 6.84 4.93 8.86
CA GLY A 30 7.36 4.08 9.94
C GLY A 30 6.43 4.07 11.15
N TRP A 31 6.60 3.09 12.06
CA TRP A 31 5.76 2.90 13.25
C TRP A 31 5.63 4.13 14.17
N HIS A 32 6.64 5.01 14.19
CA HIS A 32 6.70 6.20 15.04
C HIS A 32 5.89 7.40 14.50
N LEU A 33 5.33 7.33 13.30
CA LEU A 33 4.61 8.46 12.69
C LEU A 33 3.09 8.29 12.83
N PRO A 34 2.38 9.28 13.40
CA PRO A 34 0.92 9.28 13.43
C PRO A 34 0.30 9.73 12.10
N GLU A 35 -0.97 9.39 11.91
CA GLU A 35 -1.90 10.07 11.01
C GLU A 35 -2.82 10.96 11.84
N ALA A 36 -2.53 12.27 11.88
CA ALA A 36 -3.21 13.22 12.74
C ALA A 36 -4.69 13.47 12.36
N HIS A 37 -5.09 13.15 11.13
CA HIS A 37 -6.43 13.48 10.62
C HIS A 37 -7.43 12.33 10.73
N ILE A 38 -7.01 11.15 11.21
CA ILE A 38 -7.87 9.99 11.43
C ILE A 38 -7.75 9.63 12.90
N LEU A 39 -8.87 9.66 13.63
CA LEU A 39 -8.91 9.32 15.05
C LEU A 39 -9.55 7.94 15.25
N ILE A 40 -8.95 7.11 16.10
CA ILE A 40 -9.49 5.84 16.58
C ILE A 40 -9.55 5.95 18.10
N ASP A 41 -10.75 5.83 18.67
CA ASP A 41 -10.99 5.99 20.11
C ASP A 41 -10.46 7.33 20.68
N GLY A 42 -10.47 8.38 19.86
CA GLY A 42 -10.00 9.74 20.22
C GLY A 42 -8.52 10.01 19.94
N GLU A 43 -7.73 8.99 19.60
CA GLU A 43 -6.29 9.12 19.36
C GLU A 43 -5.93 9.07 17.87
N PRO A 44 -4.89 9.79 17.41
CA PRO A 44 -4.39 9.69 16.06
C PRO A 44 -4.07 8.24 15.66
N ALA A 45 -4.51 7.84 14.47
CA ALA A 45 -4.23 6.53 13.92
C ALA A 45 -2.72 6.35 13.66
N ILE A 46 -2.26 5.10 13.63
CA ILE A 46 -0.88 4.78 13.28
C ILE A 46 -0.71 4.96 11.77
N GLY A 47 0.16 5.89 11.36
CA GLY A 47 0.27 6.31 9.96
C GLY A 47 0.60 5.18 9.00
N CYS A 48 1.47 4.24 9.41
CA CYS A 48 1.84 3.10 8.57
C CYS A 48 0.67 2.15 8.29
N LEU A 49 -0.29 2.02 9.23
CA LEU A 49 -1.47 1.18 9.07
C LEU A 49 -2.49 1.83 8.15
N VAL A 50 -2.60 3.16 8.18
CA VAL A 50 -3.43 3.93 7.24
C VAL A 50 -2.88 3.80 5.82
N ASP A 51 -1.58 4.02 5.63
CA ASP A 51 -0.93 3.94 4.32
C ASP A 51 -1.04 2.53 3.72
N PHE A 52 -0.71 1.51 4.51
CA PHE A 52 -0.84 0.11 4.11
C PHE A 52 -2.29 -0.24 3.81
N GLY A 53 -3.21 0.08 4.73
CA GLY A 53 -4.60 -0.31 4.68
C GLY A 53 -5.32 0.24 3.44
N LEU A 54 -5.17 1.54 3.18
CA LEU A 54 -5.78 2.17 2.00
C LEU A 54 -5.20 1.60 0.70
N TYR A 55 -3.88 1.49 0.60
CA TYR A 55 -3.27 0.97 -0.62
C TYR A 55 -3.64 -0.48 -0.87
N PHE A 56 -3.57 -1.34 0.16
CA PHE A 56 -3.97 -2.73 0.06
C PHE A 56 -5.45 -2.84 -0.36
N PHE A 57 -6.36 -2.19 0.37
CA PHE A 57 -7.80 -2.29 0.16
C PHE A 57 -8.21 -1.89 -1.25
N HIS A 58 -7.65 -0.80 -1.78
CA HIS A 58 -8.02 -0.32 -3.12
C HIS A 58 -7.36 -1.07 -4.28
N ASN A 59 -6.26 -1.82 -4.04
CA ASN A 59 -5.45 -2.37 -5.14
C ASN A 59 -5.32 -3.90 -5.14
N TYR A 60 -5.61 -4.61 -4.05
CA TYR A 60 -5.34 -6.06 -3.97
C TYR A 60 -6.03 -6.87 -5.08
N THR A 61 -7.31 -6.59 -5.37
CA THR A 61 -8.06 -7.28 -6.43
C THR A 61 -7.41 -7.07 -7.79
N LYS A 62 -7.02 -5.83 -8.10
CA LYS A 62 -6.39 -5.50 -9.37
C LYS A 62 -5.02 -6.15 -9.52
N PHE A 63 -4.26 -6.20 -8.43
CA PHE A 63 -2.96 -6.87 -8.40
C PHE A 63 -3.10 -8.35 -8.76
N ARG A 64 -4.04 -9.06 -8.11
CA ARG A 64 -4.33 -10.48 -8.40
C ARG A 64 -4.80 -10.71 -9.82
N GLN A 65 -5.65 -9.84 -10.36
CA GLN A 65 -6.11 -9.94 -11.75
C GLN A 65 -4.97 -9.81 -12.77
N THR A 66 -3.94 -9.01 -12.46
CA THR A 66 -2.86 -8.70 -13.42
C THR A 66 -1.60 -9.53 -13.22
N GLN A 67 -1.33 -10.00 -12.01
CA GLN A 67 -0.11 -10.74 -11.67
C GLN A 67 -0.39 -12.23 -11.36
N GLY A 68 -1.63 -12.60 -11.05
CA GLY A 68 -2.05 -13.95 -10.67
C GLY A 68 -2.55 -14.06 -9.23
N SER A 69 -3.26 -15.13 -8.93
CA SER A 69 -3.86 -15.38 -7.60
C SER A 69 -2.83 -15.53 -6.47
N GLY A 70 -1.56 -15.78 -6.75
CA GLY A 70 -0.52 -15.84 -5.72
C GLY A 70 0.02 -14.48 -5.28
N PHE A 71 -0.45 -13.37 -5.85
CA PHE A 71 0.18 -12.06 -5.67
C PHE A 71 -0.70 -11.05 -4.92
N GLY A 72 -0.12 -10.38 -3.93
CA GLY A 72 -0.66 -9.17 -3.31
C GLY A 72 0.16 -7.92 -3.67
N PRO A 73 -0.34 -6.71 -3.31
CA PRO A 73 0.44 -5.49 -3.49
C PRO A 73 1.77 -5.56 -2.72
N PHE A 74 2.85 -5.06 -3.32
CA PHE A 74 4.17 -5.10 -2.70
C PHE A 74 4.45 -3.89 -1.79
N PHE A 75 5.07 -4.17 -0.65
CA PHE A 75 5.40 -3.16 0.36
C PHE A 75 6.89 -3.14 0.68
N TYR A 76 7.44 -1.94 0.91
CA TYR A 76 8.79 -1.73 1.41
C TYR A 76 8.70 -1.16 2.83
N LEU A 77 9.07 -1.94 3.85
CA LEU A 77 8.85 -1.59 5.25
C LEU A 77 10.04 -0.79 5.81
N PRO A 78 9.89 0.50 6.17
CA PRO A 78 11.02 1.31 6.60
C PRO A 78 11.30 1.21 8.10
N LYS A 79 12.57 1.43 8.47
CA LYS A 79 13.01 1.78 9.84
C LYS A 79 12.57 0.78 10.92
N MET A 80 12.56 -0.51 10.62
CA MET A 80 12.39 -1.52 11.66
C MET A 80 13.69 -1.65 12.47
N GLU A 81 13.57 -1.65 13.79
CA GLU A 81 14.74 -1.75 14.69
C GLU A 81 14.84 -3.10 15.39
N HIS A 82 13.76 -3.91 15.34
CA HIS A 82 13.73 -5.24 15.95
C HIS A 82 12.90 -6.23 15.12
N SER A 83 13.30 -7.51 15.14
CA SER A 83 12.52 -8.63 14.56
C SER A 83 11.07 -8.75 15.08
N ARG A 84 10.75 -8.20 16.26
CA ARG A 84 9.37 -8.20 16.79
C ARG A 84 8.47 -7.28 15.99
N GLU A 85 9.00 -6.20 15.42
CA GLU A 85 8.23 -5.31 14.54
C GLU A 85 7.91 -5.99 13.22
N ALA A 86 8.81 -6.84 12.70
CA ALA A 86 8.52 -7.68 11.53
C ALA A 86 7.37 -8.67 11.83
N LYS A 87 7.32 -9.21 13.06
CA LYS A 87 6.20 -10.06 13.50
C LYS A 87 4.88 -9.28 13.55
N ILE A 88 4.90 -8.02 14.01
CA ILE A 88 3.70 -7.15 14.01
C ILE A 88 3.23 -6.93 12.57
N TRP A 89 4.13 -6.60 11.64
CA TRP A 89 3.80 -6.49 10.21
C TRP A 89 3.19 -7.78 9.65
N ASN A 90 3.77 -8.94 9.95
CA ASN A 90 3.22 -10.22 9.52
C ASN A 90 1.78 -10.42 10.03
N SER A 91 1.49 -10.06 11.29
CA SER A 91 0.12 -10.13 11.82
C SER A 91 -0.84 -9.14 11.13
N VAL A 92 -0.37 -7.96 10.71
CA VAL A 92 -1.15 -7.02 9.91
C VAL A 92 -1.49 -7.62 8.54
N PHE A 93 -0.50 -8.24 7.88
CA PHE A 93 -0.69 -8.90 6.58
C PHE A 93 -1.69 -10.06 6.67
N GLU A 94 -1.50 -10.98 7.61
CA GLU A 94 -2.40 -12.11 7.84
C GLU A 94 -3.85 -11.64 8.09
N ARG A 95 -4.02 -10.52 8.80
CA ARG A 95 -5.34 -9.95 9.04
C ARG A 95 -5.94 -9.33 7.77
N ALA A 96 -5.14 -8.65 6.96
CA ALA A 96 -5.57 -8.08 5.69
C ALA A 96 -5.95 -9.18 4.68
N GLU A 97 -5.15 -10.24 4.58
CA GLU A 97 -5.41 -11.41 3.73
C GLU A 97 -6.70 -12.11 4.15
N LYS A 98 -6.88 -12.36 5.45
CA LYS A 98 -8.11 -12.94 6.00
C LYS A 98 -9.33 -12.07 5.71
N MET A 99 -9.21 -10.75 5.87
CA MET A 99 -10.28 -9.81 5.52
C MET A 99 -10.63 -9.87 4.03
N ALA A 100 -9.61 -9.96 3.17
CA ALA A 100 -9.78 -10.04 1.72
C ALA A 100 -10.20 -11.42 1.22
N ARG A 101 -10.22 -12.44 2.10
CA ARG A 101 -10.46 -13.85 1.77
C ARG A 101 -9.52 -14.36 0.68
N ILE A 102 -8.26 -13.99 0.79
CA ILE A 102 -7.20 -14.43 -0.13
C ILE A 102 -6.24 -15.40 0.58
N GLU A 103 -5.52 -16.18 -0.21
CA GLU A 103 -4.42 -17.01 0.29
C GLU A 103 -3.34 -16.15 0.96
N ARG A 104 -2.71 -16.74 1.96
CA ARG A 104 -1.57 -16.17 2.68
C ARG A 104 -0.34 -16.16 1.77
N GLY A 105 0.37 -15.03 1.66
CA GLY A 105 1.55 -14.90 0.82
C GLY A 105 2.04 -13.48 0.64
#